data_AF-A0A388P1I9-F1
#
_entry.id   AF-A0A388P1I9-F1
#
_cell.length_a   1.000
_cell.length_b   1.000
_cell.length_c   1.000
_cell.angle_alpha   90.00
_cell.angle_beta   90.00
_cell.angle_gamma   90.00
#
_symmetry.space_group_name_H-M   'P 1'
#
loop_
_entity.id
_entity.type
_entity.pdbx_description
1 polymer ?
#
loop_
_entity_poly.entity_id
_entity_poly.type
_entity_poly.pdbx_seq_one_letter_code
_entity_poly.pdbx_strand_id
1 'polypeptide(L)'
;MVRLIGTMSENDLPEQLRIRREKRESLLGRGIAPYPVSVNRTASLKEIRERFKDLATDSPSGVIESVAGRIILNAIPESYVLQLFAKVMAQSYKQCFR
;
A
#
# COMPACT_ATOMS: atom_id res chain seq x y z
N MET A 1 -11.86 -7.65 34.36
CA MET A 1 -10.43 -7.42 34.64
C MET A 1 -9.73 -7.15 33.31
N VAL A 2 -9.59 -5.87 32.93
CA VAL A 2 -8.91 -5.49 31.68
C VAL A 2 -7.42 -5.74 31.90
N ARG A 3 -6.83 -6.65 31.12
CA ARG A 3 -5.41 -6.99 31.20
C ARG A 3 -4.61 -5.77 30.75
N LEU A 4 -3.98 -5.10 31.72
CA LEU A 4 -3.02 -4.03 31.51
C LEU A 4 -1.95 -4.55 30.53
N ILE A 5 -1.87 -3.94 29.35
CA ILE A 5 -0.77 -4.19 28.41
C ILE A 5 0.45 -3.54 29.05
N GLY A 6 1.26 -4.38 29.72
CA GLY A 6 2.51 -3.97 30.32
C GLY A 6 3.41 -3.30 29.27
N THR A 7 4.11 -2.27 29.71
CA THR A 7 5.24 -1.64 29.02
C THR A 7 6.33 -2.69 28.81
N MET A 8 6.21 -3.50 27.77
CA MET A 8 7.30 -4.36 27.31
C MET A 8 8.34 -3.44 26.69
N SER A 9 9.57 -3.48 27.21
CA SER A 9 10.71 -2.74 26.66
C SER A 9 10.87 -3.06 25.17
N GLU A 10 11.31 -2.08 24.38
CA GLU A 10 11.43 -2.22 22.92
C GLU A 10 12.28 -3.42 22.46
N ASN A 11 13.17 -3.90 23.33
CA ASN A 11 14.06 -5.04 23.11
C ASN A 11 13.40 -6.42 23.23
N ASP A 12 12.22 -6.54 23.85
CA ASP A 12 11.46 -7.81 23.95
C ASP A 12 10.47 -8.01 22.79
N LEU A 13 10.43 -7.07 21.84
CA LEU A 13 9.59 -7.18 20.66
C LEU A 13 10.33 -8.02 19.60
N PRO A 14 9.67 -9.03 19.00
CA PRO A 14 10.19 -9.70 17.82
C PRO A 14 10.66 -8.67 16.77
N GLU A 15 11.82 -8.92 16.18
CA GLU A 15 12.49 -8.01 15.23
C GLU A 15 11.54 -7.46 14.15
N GLN A 16 10.62 -8.29 13.68
CA GLN A 16 9.62 -7.91 12.68
C GLN A 16 8.65 -6.81 13.16
N LEU A 17 8.30 -6.79 14.46
CA LEU A 17 7.45 -5.75 15.03
C LEU A 17 8.21 -4.43 15.19
N ARG A 18 9.48 -4.49 15.59
CA ARG A 18 10.36 -3.31 15.67
C ARG A 18 10.44 -2.60 14.32
N ILE A 19 10.78 -3.34 13.26
CA ILE A 19 10.87 -2.80 11.90
C ILE A 19 9.53 -2.22 11.41
N ARG A 20 8.40 -2.83 11.76
CA ARG A 20 7.07 -2.32 11.39
C ARG A 20 6.72 -1.01 12.11
N ARG A 21 7.17 -0.83 13.35
CA ARG A 21 6.98 0.40 14.12
C ARG A 21 7.85 1.54 13.60
N GLU A 22 9.13 1.27 13.36
CA GLU A 22 10.04 2.25 12.76
C GLU A 22 9.54 2.76 11.40
N LYS A 23 9.02 1.87 10.56
CA LYS A 23 8.39 2.27 9.29
C LYS A 23 7.17 3.16 9.50
N ARG A 24 6.33 2.86 10.51
CA ARG A 24 5.19 3.71 10.85
C ARG A 24 5.64 5.10 11.30
N GLU A 25 6.64 5.18 12.16
CA GLU A 25 7.19 6.46 12.63
C GLU A 25 7.80 7.26 11.49
N SER A 26 8.55 6.60 10.60
CA SER A 26 9.08 7.22 9.38
C SER A 26 7.98 7.76 8.47
N LEU A 27 6.85 7.04 8.32
CA LEU A 27 5.70 7.52 7.55
C LEU A 27 5.04 8.75 8.19
N LEU A 28 4.89 8.75 9.51
CA LEU A 28 4.37 9.89 10.26
C LEU A 28 5.28 11.11 10.16
N GLY A 29 6.61 10.92 10.23
CA GLY A 29 7.59 12.00 10.04
C GLY A 29 7.57 12.62 8.63
N ARG A 30 7.09 11.87 7.63
CA ARG A 30 6.86 12.37 6.26
C ARG A 30 5.49 13.01 6.07
N GLY A 31 4.68 13.13 7.13
CA GLY A 31 3.30 13.66 7.07
C GLY A 31 2.29 12.71 6.41
N ILE A 32 2.65 11.45 6.18
CA ILE A 32 1.77 10.45 5.57
C ILE A 32 1.02 9.74 6.69
N ALA A 33 -0.30 9.89 6.74
CA ALA A 33 -1.16 9.16 7.68
C ALA A 33 -1.13 7.64 7.36
N PRO A 34 -0.56 6.78 8.22
CA PRO A 34 -0.45 5.34 7.92
C PRO A 34 -1.81 4.63 7.90
N TYR A 35 -2.81 5.19 8.60
CA TYR A 35 -4.17 4.68 8.69
C TYR A 35 -5.15 5.80 8.33
N PRO A 36 -5.33 6.10 7.04
CA PRO A 36 -6.32 7.07 6.60
C PRO A 36 -7.74 6.55 6.87
N VAL A 37 -8.66 7.47 7.20
CA VAL A 37 -10.06 7.14 7.53
C VAL A 37 -10.81 6.59 6.31
N SER A 38 -10.51 7.09 5.12
CA SER A 38 -11.11 6.65 3.87
C SER A 38 -10.06 6.52 2.78
N VAL A 39 -10.12 5.41 2.05
CA VAL A 39 -9.38 5.21 0.80
C VAL A 39 -10.41 5.24 -0.34
N ASN A 40 -10.22 6.14 -1.30
CA ASN A 40 -11.10 6.26 -2.46
C ASN A 40 -10.90 5.04 -3.36
N ARG A 41 -11.84 4.09 -3.30
CA ARG A 41 -11.92 2.92 -4.19
C ARG A 41 -13.02 3.14 -5.22
N THR A 42 -12.77 2.81 -6.47
CA THR A 42 -13.74 2.98 -7.56
C THR A 42 -14.51 1.70 -7.84
N ALA A 43 -13.87 0.53 -7.70
CA ALA A 43 -14.50 -0.77 -7.94
C ALA A 43 -13.97 -1.84 -6.97
N SER A 44 -14.76 -2.91 -6.78
CA SER A 44 -14.30 -4.09 -6.06
C SER A 44 -13.47 -5.02 -6.94
N LEU A 45 -12.60 -5.84 -6.33
CA LEU A 45 -11.81 -6.85 -7.07
C LEU A 45 -12.69 -7.85 -7.83
N LYS A 46 -13.91 -8.11 -7.34
CA LYS A 46 -14.86 -9.02 -8.00
C LYS A 46 -15.42 -8.39 -9.27
N GLU A 47 -15.88 -7.15 -9.20
CA GLU A 47 -16.40 -6.40 -10.35
C GLU A 47 -15.35 -6.26 -11.46
N ILE A 48 -14.10 -5.97 -11.10
CA ILE A 48 -13.01 -5.86 -12.09
C ILE A 48 -12.78 -7.20 -12.80
N ARG A 49 -12.79 -8.32 -12.06
CA ARG A 49 -12.61 -9.65 -12.65
C ARG A 49 -13.76 -10.04 -13.57
N GLU A 50 -14.98 -9.63 -13.27
CA GLU A 50 -16.15 -9.91 -14.11
C GLU A 50 -16.14 -9.04 -15.37
N ARG A 51 -15.84 -7.74 -15.25
CA ARG A 51 -15.83 -6.80 -16.38
C ARG A 51 -14.74 -7.07 -17.42
N PHE A 52 -13.58 -7.56 -16.98
CA PHE A 52 -12.42 -7.82 -17.86
C PHE A 52 -12.15 -9.30 -18.08
N LYS A 53 -13.16 -10.16 -17.93
CA LYS A 53 -13.01 -11.62 -18.09
C LYS A 53 -12.56 -12.03 -19.49
N ASP A 54 -13.07 -11.34 -20.51
CA ASP A 54 -12.88 -11.68 -21.93
C ASP A 54 -11.81 -10.80 -22.60
N LEU A 55 -11.00 -10.06 -21.82
CA LEU A 55 -9.95 -9.21 -22.36
C LEU A 55 -8.78 -10.06 -22.87
N ALA A 56 -8.36 -9.82 -24.10
CA ALA A 56 -7.21 -10.49 -24.70
C ALA A 56 -5.91 -10.16 -23.94
N THR A 57 -5.02 -11.16 -23.82
CA THR A 57 -3.68 -11.00 -23.26
C THR A 57 -2.93 -9.90 -24.02
N ASP A 58 -2.22 -9.04 -23.30
CA ASP A 58 -1.45 -7.91 -23.84
C ASP A 58 -2.28 -6.76 -24.44
N SER A 59 -3.60 -6.72 -24.19
CA SER A 59 -4.46 -5.60 -24.57
C SER A 59 -4.73 -4.65 -23.39
N PRO A 60 -4.34 -3.36 -23.46
CA PRO A 60 -4.65 -2.40 -22.41
C PRO A 60 -6.13 -2.01 -22.45
N SER A 61 -6.82 -2.13 -21.32
CA SER A 61 -8.24 -1.72 -21.22
C SER A 61 -8.46 -0.20 -21.29
N GLY A 62 -7.40 0.60 -21.09
CA GLY A 62 -7.47 2.08 -21.10
C GLY A 62 -8.20 2.70 -19.90
N VAL A 63 -8.74 1.89 -18.98
CA VAL A 63 -9.50 2.36 -17.81
C VAL A 63 -8.59 2.46 -16.59
N ILE A 64 -8.66 3.59 -15.89
CA ILE A 64 -7.96 3.81 -14.61
C ILE A 64 -8.93 3.50 -13.48
N GLU A 65 -8.63 2.46 -12.70
CA GLU A 65 -9.42 2.04 -11.54
C GLU A 65 -8.56 2.08 -10.27
N SER A 66 -9.16 2.50 -9.15
CA SER A 66 -8.53 2.50 -7.82
C SER A 66 -9.07 1.33 -6.99
N VAL A 67 -8.18 0.48 -6.49
CA VAL A 67 -8.51 -0.73 -5.73
C VAL A 67 -7.73 -0.77 -4.41
N ALA A 68 -8.36 -1.28 -3.35
CA ALA A 68 -7.73 -1.51 -2.06
C ALA A 68 -7.79 -3.00 -1.69
N GLY A 69 -6.72 -3.54 -1.10
CA GLY A 69 -6.63 -4.95 -0.72
C GLY A 69 -5.45 -5.25 0.21
N ARG A 70 -5.36 -6.51 0.66
CA ARG A 70 -4.22 -7.00 1.45
C ARG A 70 -3.12 -7.51 0.52
N ILE A 71 -1.87 -7.13 0.80
CA ILE A 71 -0.70 -7.65 0.09
C ILE A 71 -0.37 -9.01 0.70
N ILE A 72 -0.61 -10.08 -0.06
CA ILE A 72 -0.32 -11.47 0.36
C ILE A 72 1.02 -11.93 -0.24
N LEU A 73 1.28 -11.54 -1.49
CA LEU A 73 2.51 -11.85 -2.20
C LEU A 73 3.16 -10.54 -2.64
N ASN A 74 4.43 -10.38 -2.29
CA ASN A 74 5.27 -9.31 -2.79
C ASN A 74 6.54 -9.92 -3.36
N ALA A 75 6.57 -10.09 -4.69
CA ALA A 75 7.74 -10.53 -5.42
C ALA A 75 8.26 -9.32 -6.21
N ILE A 76 9.40 -8.78 -5.78
CA ILE A 76 10.03 -7.62 -6.43
C ILE A 76 11.20 -8.15 -7.27
N PRO A 77 11.06 -8.24 -8.60
CA PRO A 77 12.20 -8.45 -9.49
C PRO A 77 13.02 -7.16 -9.60
N GLU A 78 14.35 -7.30 -9.69
CA GLU A 78 15.31 -6.20 -9.66
C GLU A 78 15.06 -5.14 -10.74
N SER A 79 14.58 -5.54 -11.93
CA SER A 79 14.29 -4.64 -13.06
C SER A 79 13.12 -3.67 -12.83
N TYR A 80 12.24 -3.92 -11.86
CA TYR A 80 11.03 -3.10 -11.62
C TYR A 80 11.21 -2.04 -10.53
N VAL A 81 12.33 -2.07 -9.79
CA VAL A 81 12.58 -1.14 -8.68
C VAL A 81 12.62 0.31 -9.19
N LEU A 82 13.35 0.57 -10.28
CA LEU A 82 13.46 1.91 -10.86
C LEU A 82 12.13 2.41 -11.44
N GLN A 83 11.34 1.54 -12.08
CA GLN A 83 10.03 1.90 -12.63
C GLN A 83 9.02 2.24 -11.52
N LEU A 84 9.05 1.52 -10.40
CA LEU A 84 8.16 1.77 -9.27
C LEU A 84 8.47 3.11 -8.59
N PHE A 85 9.75 3.43 -8.36
CA PHE A 85 10.17 4.73 -7.83
C PHE A 85 9.72 5.88 -8.73
N ALA A 86 9.88 5.75 -10.06
CA ALA A 86 9.43 6.76 -11.01
C ALA A 86 7.91 6.99 -10.97
N LYS A 87 7.10 5.93 -10.89
CA LYS A 87 5.63 6.03 -10.79
C LYS A 87 5.15 6.62 -9.47
N VAL A 88 5.74 6.23 -8.34
CA VAL A 88 5.38 6.75 -7.00
C VAL A 88 5.70 8.25 -6.89
N MET A 89 6.86 8.67 -7.43
CA MET A 89 7.23 10.08 -7.48
C MET A 89 6.27 10.87 -8.38
N ALA A 90 5.97 10.38 -9.58
CA ALA A 90 5.02 11.03 -10.50
C ALA A 90 3.61 11.18 -9.91
N GLN A 91 3.17 10.25 -9.06
CA GLN A 91 1.87 10.30 -8.39
C GLN A 91 1.85 11.32 -7.24
N SER A 92 2.96 11.48 -6.51
CA SER A 92 3.10 12.53 -5.48
C SER A 92 3.10 13.94 -6.06
N TYR A 93 3.72 14.15 -7.24
CA TYR A 93 3.70 15.46 -7.91
C TYR A 93 2.29 15.92 -8.35
N LYS A 94 1.41 15.00 -8.77
CA LYS A 94 0.01 15.32 -9.10
C LYS A 94 -0.85 15.65 -7.87
N GLN A 95 -0.45 15.20 -6.69
CA GLN A 95 -1.20 15.37 -5.45
C GLN A 95 -0.80 16.64 -4.69
N CYS A 96 0.42 17.13 -4.91
CA CYS A 96 0.93 18.39 -4.38
C CYS A 96 0.51 19.62 -5.22
N PHE A 97 0.10 19.41 -6.49
CA PHE A 97 -0.29 20.48 -7.41
C PHE A 97 -1.81 20.51 -7.65
N ARG A 98 -2.58 20.40 -6.57
CA ARG A 98 -4.03 20.64 -6.55
C ARG A 98 -4.40 21.57 -5.42
#